data_AF-A0A1W5XSB2-F1
#
_entry.id   AF-A0A1W5XSB2-F1
#
_cell.length_a   1.000
_cell.length_b   1.000
_cell.length_c   1.000
_cell.angle_alpha   90.00
_cell.angle_beta   90.00
_cell.angle_gamma   90.00
#
_symmetry.space_group_name_H-M   'P 1'
#
loop_
_entity.id
_entity.type
_entity.pdbx_description
1 polymer ?
#
loop_
_entity_poly.entity_id
_entity_poly.type
_entity_poly.pdbx_seq_one_letter_code
_entity_poly.pdbx_strand_id
1 'polypeptide(L)'
;MNPLGERWTTDQVLALAPDEASRKAGGKLAAPGPWSGTGADDGAVWGLCRGSGKKPYQAVVDIKGPAFRCSCPSRKFPCKHALGLLLLWAGDAGAVAGGEPPQWAGEWLAGRRERAGGPGGAAAGSGAASRAPADPAAAERRAERRLRRIGAGATELEQRLTDLLQSGLASADRAGGGGSWDETAARMVDAQAPGLATRVRELGSVVASGPDWPARLLEECALLHLLGRGFLGIEGLPAPLAATVRSRVGLTTEAAELLAGPDAATVRDRWLVLAQQDSDDGTLTTRRIHLRGERTGRMALHLSFGGAHRPLDLALPPGLVLDADLAFYPGARPLRAALGERYAPAVPGPVPPGCGIDAALAAYGDALRDDPWLESWPVVLADVTPIPGRDGAGWQLADADGESALPLDPRCLGRAGPWQLAAISGGAPVTVFGACGHRGFLPLTVWDPAPVSL
;
A
#
# COMPACT_ATOMS: atom_id res chain seq x y z
N MET A 1 -1.32 34.91 -21.93
CA MET A 1 -2.04 33.83 -21.21
C MET A 1 -1.66 32.53 -21.90
N ASN A 2 -0.94 31.64 -21.22
CA ASN A 2 -0.40 30.42 -21.81
C ASN A 2 -1.52 29.37 -21.87
N PRO A 3 -1.96 28.89 -23.04
CA PRO A 3 -3.13 28.02 -23.19
C PRO A 3 -2.86 26.55 -22.82
N LEU A 4 -1.94 26.27 -21.87
CA LEU A 4 -1.40 24.92 -21.61
C LEU A 4 -1.30 24.53 -20.12
N GLY A 5 -1.97 25.25 -19.21
CA GLY A 5 -1.78 25.03 -17.77
C GLY A 5 -0.35 25.35 -17.28
N GLU A 6 -0.12 25.27 -15.98
CA GLU A 6 1.20 25.48 -15.38
C GLU A 6 2.07 24.23 -15.61
N ARG A 7 3.18 24.39 -16.34
CA ARG A 7 4.09 23.27 -16.66
C ARG A 7 4.84 22.82 -15.40
N TRP A 8 5.13 21.52 -15.31
CA TRP A 8 5.95 21.00 -14.21
C TRP A 8 7.40 21.46 -14.34
N THR A 9 8.08 21.61 -13.20
CA THR A 9 9.52 21.89 -13.17
C THR A 9 10.33 20.62 -13.44
N THR A 10 11.56 20.78 -13.92
CA THR A 10 12.50 19.68 -14.10
C THR A 10 12.65 18.85 -12.83
N ASP A 11 12.75 19.49 -11.66
CA ASP A 11 12.91 18.82 -10.38
C ASP A 11 11.68 17.98 -10.00
N GLN A 12 10.47 18.49 -10.26
CA GLN A 12 9.22 17.73 -10.07
C GLN A 12 9.21 16.46 -10.93
N VAL A 13 9.69 16.54 -12.17
CA VAL A 13 9.78 15.37 -13.06
C VAL A 13 10.83 14.37 -12.58
N LEU A 14 11.99 14.84 -12.11
CA LEU A 14 13.07 13.96 -11.62
C LEU A 14 12.73 13.27 -10.29
N ALA A 15 11.82 13.83 -9.49
CA ALA A 15 11.28 13.21 -8.29
C ALA A 15 10.38 11.99 -8.60
N LEU A 16 9.84 11.89 -9.81
CA LEU A 16 9.03 10.75 -10.26
C LEU A 16 9.88 9.54 -10.69
N ALA A 17 11.20 9.69 -10.80
CA ALA A 17 12.06 8.63 -11.29
C ALA A 17 12.08 7.44 -10.31
N PRO A 18 11.85 6.18 -10.76
CA PRO A 18 11.81 5.02 -9.87
C PRO A 18 13.18 4.64 -9.30
N ASP A 19 14.26 5.09 -9.94
CA ASP A 19 15.64 4.93 -9.49
C ASP A 19 16.57 5.90 -10.24
N GLU A 20 17.81 6.03 -9.75
CA GLU A 20 18.82 6.93 -10.32
C GLU A 20 19.25 6.55 -11.75
N ALA A 21 19.23 5.26 -12.11
CA ALA A 21 19.55 4.82 -13.47
C ALA A 21 18.47 5.27 -14.48
N SER A 22 17.21 5.21 -14.05
CA SER A 22 16.04 5.68 -14.82
C SER A 22 16.04 7.20 -14.93
N ARG A 23 16.45 7.91 -13.86
CA ARG A 23 16.66 9.36 -13.86
C ARG A 23 17.69 9.78 -14.91
N LYS A 24 18.90 9.19 -14.88
CA LYS A 24 19.96 9.46 -15.86
C LYS A 24 19.56 9.09 -17.28
N ALA A 25 18.89 7.94 -17.46
CA ALA A 25 18.45 7.49 -18.78
C ALA A 25 17.31 8.35 -19.36
N GLY A 26 16.40 8.85 -18.53
CA GLY A 26 15.35 9.79 -18.91
C GLY A 26 15.92 11.15 -19.30
N GLY A 27 16.89 11.67 -18.54
CA GLY A 27 17.58 12.92 -18.86
C GLY A 27 18.24 12.91 -20.24
N LYS A 28 18.82 11.78 -20.67
CA LYS A 28 19.38 11.62 -22.03
C LYS A 28 18.34 11.70 -23.15
N LEU A 29 17.07 11.51 -22.84
CA LEU A 29 15.95 11.60 -23.78
C LEU A 29 15.24 12.96 -23.72
N ALA A 30 15.66 13.87 -22.85
CA ALA A 30 15.10 15.22 -22.71
C ALA A 30 15.61 16.20 -23.80
N ALA A 31 15.64 15.74 -25.04
CA ALA A 31 16.04 16.54 -26.20
C ALA A 31 15.10 16.23 -27.38
N PRO A 32 14.81 17.17 -28.30
CA PRO A 32 13.83 16.94 -29.38
C PRO A 32 14.18 15.79 -30.33
N GLY A 33 15.47 15.52 -30.58
CA GLY A 33 15.95 14.58 -31.60
C GLY A 33 15.35 13.16 -31.56
N PRO A 34 15.29 12.45 -30.42
CA PRO A 34 14.66 11.14 -30.33
C PRO A 34 13.13 11.15 -30.46
N TRP A 35 12.47 12.31 -30.49
CA TRP A 35 11.02 12.43 -30.43
C TRP A 35 10.39 12.86 -31.76
N SER A 36 9.21 12.32 -32.03
CA SER A 36 8.32 12.79 -33.09
C SER A 36 6.87 12.72 -32.64
N GLY A 37 5.98 13.45 -33.31
CA GLY A 37 4.55 13.49 -32.97
C GLY A 37 4.28 13.87 -31.53
N THR A 38 5.12 14.75 -30.96
CA THR A 38 4.95 15.27 -29.60
C THR A 38 3.80 16.26 -29.56
N GLY A 39 3.03 16.21 -28.48
CA GLY A 39 1.98 17.18 -28.22
C GLY A 39 1.59 17.20 -26.75
N ALA A 40 0.93 18.27 -26.35
CA ALA A 40 0.35 18.41 -25.02
C ALA A 40 -1.01 19.12 -25.09
N ASP A 41 -1.84 18.83 -24.10
CA ASP A 41 -3.04 19.62 -23.76
C ASP A 41 -3.04 19.93 -22.25
N ASP A 42 -4.13 20.51 -21.73
CA ASP A 42 -4.27 20.86 -20.31
C ASP A 42 -4.27 19.66 -19.34
N GLY A 43 -4.24 18.42 -19.84
CA GLY A 43 -4.34 17.21 -19.03
C GLY A 43 -3.37 16.09 -19.38
N ALA A 44 -2.67 16.15 -20.51
CA ALA A 44 -1.76 15.11 -20.93
C ALA A 44 -0.61 15.61 -21.82
N VAL A 45 0.45 14.81 -21.85
CA VAL A 45 1.60 14.96 -22.75
C VAL A 45 1.82 13.64 -23.47
N TRP A 46 2.05 13.66 -24.78
CA TRP A 46 2.31 12.46 -25.59
C TRP A 46 3.46 12.65 -26.57
N GLY A 47 4.03 11.54 -27.02
CA GLY A 47 5.07 11.54 -28.04
C GLY A 47 5.50 10.15 -28.49
N LEU A 48 6.18 10.10 -29.63
CA LEU A 48 6.78 8.90 -30.19
C LEU A 48 8.30 8.96 -30.01
N CYS A 49 8.86 8.07 -29.18
CA CYS A 49 10.30 7.98 -28.98
C CYS A 49 10.92 6.95 -29.93
N ARG A 50 11.96 7.34 -30.66
CA ARG A 50 12.76 6.42 -31.47
C ARG A 50 13.46 5.40 -30.56
N GLY A 51 13.11 4.13 -30.73
CA GLY A 51 13.69 3.00 -30.00
C GLY A 51 14.64 2.16 -30.86
N SER A 52 15.06 1.02 -30.32
CA SER A 52 15.87 0.02 -31.04
C SER A 52 15.06 -0.82 -32.04
N GLY A 53 13.74 -0.74 -32.02
CA GLY A 53 12.84 -1.45 -32.94
C GLY A 53 12.40 -0.62 -34.15
N LYS A 54 11.70 -1.28 -35.09
CA LYS A 54 11.16 -0.64 -36.32
C LYS A 54 10.04 0.36 -36.04
N LYS A 55 9.29 0.20 -34.94
CA LYS A 55 8.21 1.12 -34.53
C LYS A 55 8.67 1.97 -33.34
N PRO A 56 8.45 3.30 -33.35
CA PRO A 56 8.76 4.14 -32.20
C PRO A 56 7.86 3.79 -31.02
N TYR A 57 8.36 4.00 -29.80
CA TYR A 57 7.59 3.78 -28.58
C TYR A 57 6.61 4.92 -28.38
N GLN A 58 5.33 4.57 -28.21
CA GLN A 58 4.27 5.51 -27.85
C GLN A 58 4.37 5.77 -26.35
N ALA A 59 4.61 7.02 -25.96
CA ALA A 59 4.59 7.45 -24.57
C ALA A 59 3.48 8.48 -24.38
N VAL A 60 2.63 8.28 -23.39
CA VAL A 60 1.61 9.22 -22.94
C VAL A 60 1.67 9.35 -21.43
N VAL A 61 1.52 10.57 -20.95
CA VAL A 61 1.47 10.92 -19.54
C VAL A 61 0.22 11.73 -19.29
N ASP A 62 -0.57 11.33 -18.31
CA ASP A 62 -1.64 12.16 -17.76
C ASP A 62 -1.06 12.98 -16.60
N ILE A 63 -1.10 14.31 -16.73
CA ILE A 63 -0.49 15.26 -15.79
C ILE A 63 -1.46 15.74 -14.70
N LYS A 64 -2.75 15.39 -14.76
CA LYS A 64 -3.71 15.70 -13.68
C LYS A 64 -3.66 14.68 -12.56
N GLY A 65 -3.28 13.44 -12.86
CA GLY A 65 -3.01 12.40 -11.87
C GLY A 65 -1.90 11.51 -12.38
N PRO A 66 -0.61 11.84 -12.10
CA PRO A 66 0.57 11.32 -12.80
C PRO A 66 0.44 9.83 -13.07
N ALA A 67 0.12 9.50 -14.32
CA ALA A 67 0.08 8.13 -14.78
C ALA A 67 0.74 8.07 -16.14
N PHE A 68 1.44 6.96 -16.34
CA PHE A 68 2.41 6.85 -17.41
C PHE A 68 2.11 5.59 -18.18
N ARG A 69 1.96 5.71 -19.51
CA ARG A 69 1.90 4.56 -20.40
C ARG A 69 2.97 4.72 -21.46
N CYS A 70 3.82 3.71 -21.57
CA CYS A 70 4.77 3.59 -22.66
C CYS A 70 4.70 2.19 -23.27
N SER A 71 4.75 2.08 -24.60
CA SER A 71 4.77 0.78 -25.29
C SER A 71 6.12 0.05 -25.25
N CYS A 72 7.11 0.57 -24.52
CA CYS A 72 8.41 -0.07 -24.35
C CYS A 72 8.35 -1.28 -23.40
N PRO A 73 9.26 -2.28 -23.54
CA PRO A 73 9.25 -3.50 -22.73
C PRO A 73 9.78 -3.31 -21.29
N SER A 74 10.00 -2.07 -20.84
CA SER A 74 10.50 -1.78 -19.49
C SER A 74 9.46 -2.13 -18.43
N ARG A 75 9.90 -2.75 -17.33
CA ARG A 75 9.09 -2.99 -16.13
C ARG A 75 9.16 -1.85 -15.10
N LYS A 76 9.91 -0.78 -15.38
CA LYS A 76 10.06 0.38 -14.50
C LYS A 76 9.05 1.46 -14.90
N PHE A 77 8.33 2.03 -13.94
CA PHE A 77 7.27 3.01 -14.17
C PHE A 77 7.41 4.19 -13.20
N PRO A 78 7.55 5.44 -13.69
CA PRO A 78 7.75 5.84 -15.08
C PRO A 78 9.02 5.22 -15.71
N CYS A 79 8.92 4.78 -16.97
CA CYS A 79 10.11 4.33 -17.70
C CYS A 79 10.93 5.54 -18.21
N LYS A 80 12.16 5.31 -18.68
CA LYS A 80 13.01 6.38 -19.23
C LYS A 80 12.34 7.21 -20.33
N HIS A 81 11.45 6.63 -21.13
CA HIS A 81 10.76 7.37 -22.20
C HIS A 81 9.68 8.29 -21.62
N ALA A 82 8.88 7.82 -20.65
CA ALA A 82 7.89 8.67 -19.99
C ALA A 82 8.55 9.84 -19.22
N LEU A 83 9.67 9.57 -18.53
CA LEU A 83 10.49 10.61 -17.89
C LEU A 83 11.08 11.58 -18.91
N GLY A 84 11.68 11.07 -20.00
CA GLY A 84 12.26 11.89 -21.05
C GLY A 84 11.24 12.81 -21.74
N LEU A 85 10.01 12.32 -21.96
CA LEU A 85 8.92 13.11 -22.53
C LEU A 85 8.50 14.26 -21.61
N LEU A 86 8.37 13.98 -20.30
CA LEU A 86 8.04 15.01 -19.31
C LEU A 86 9.14 16.04 -19.14
N LEU A 87 10.40 15.60 -19.14
CA LEU A 87 11.56 16.50 -19.09
C LEU A 87 11.63 17.38 -20.33
N LEU A 88 11.32 16.84 -21.51
CA LEU A 88 11.22 17.60 -22.75
C LEU A 88 10.12 18.68 -22.67
N TRP A 89 8.96 18.33 -22.13
CA TRP A 89 7.83 19.26 -21.94
C TRP A 89 8.12 20.32 -20.87
N ALA A 90 8.78 19.94 -19.77
CA ALA A 90 9.17 20.83 -18.68
C ALA A 90 10.29 21.81 -19.06
N GLY A 91 11.23 21.39 -19.91
CA GLY A 91 12.47 22.12 -20.19
C GLY A 91 12.40 23.17 -21.31
N ASP A 92 11.50 23.04 -22.30
CA ASP A 92 11.42 23.97 -23.43
C ASP A 92 9.96 24.27 -23.85
N ALA A 93 9.61 25.56 -23.85
CA ALA A 93 8.32 26.08 -24.28
C ALA A 93 7.92 25.64 -25.70
N GLY A 94 8.89 25.46 -26.60
CA GLY A 94 8.67 25.16 -28.03
C GLY A 94 8.81 23.69 -28.45
N ALA A 95 9.37 22.82 -27.62
CA ALA A 95 9.67 21.43 -28.00
C ALA A 95 8.44 20.49 -28.04
N VAL A 96 7.39 20.85 -27.30
CA VAL A 96 6.11 20.13 -27.28
C VAL A 96 5.01 21.15 -27.50
N ALA A 97 4.41 21.12 -28.70
CA ALA A 97 3.34 22.03 -29.08
C ALA A 97 1.99 21.63 -28.46
N GLY A 98 1.09 22.60 -28.31
CA GLY A 98 -0.30 22.32 -28.01
C GLY A 98 -0.98 21.58 -29.17
N GLY A 99 -1.80 20.58 -28.89
CA GLY A 99 -2.53 19.85 -29.93
C GLY A 99 -3.58 18.90 -29.39
N GLU A 100 -4.32 18.25 -30.29
CA GLU A 100 -5.24 17.18 -29.91
C GLU A 100 -4.50 15.84 -29.79
N PRO A 101 -4.86 15.00 -28.79
CA PRO A 101 -4.21 13.72 -28.60
C PRO A 101 -4.49 12.80 -29.80
N PRO A 102 -3.46 12.13 -30.36
CA PRO A 102 -3.66 11.11 -31.39
C PRO A 102 -4.51 9.96 -30.83
N GLN A 103 -5.19 9.22 -31.72
CA GLN A 103 -6.14 8.16 -31.35
C GLN A 103 -5.65 7.25 -30.20
N TRP A 104 -4.42 6.74 -30.27
CA TRP A 104 -3.85 5.85 -29.25
C TRP A 104 -3.68 6.50 -27.87
N ALA A 105 -3.40 7.82 -27.82
CA ALA A 105 -3.31 8.57 -26.58
C ALA A 105 -4.71 8.90 -26.07
N GLY A 106 -5.61 9.31 -26.98
CA GLY A 106 -7.01 9.59 -26.69
C GLY A 106 -7.76 8.39 -26.10
N GLU A 107 -7.64 7.21 -26.70
CA GLU A 107 -8.23 5.96 -26.22
C GLU A 107 -7.75 5.60 -24.81
N TRP A 108 -6.44 5.75 -24.55
CA TRP A 108 -5.88 5.49 -23.22
C TRP A 108 -6.38 6.50 -22.17
N LEU A 109 -6.45 7.79 -22.50
CA LEU A 109 -6.96 8.86 -21.64
C LEU A 109 -8.47 8.75 -21.39
N ALA A 110 -9.25 8.36 -22.41
CA ALA A 110 -10.69 8.13 -22.29
C ALA A 110 -10.98 6.94 -21.38
N GLY A 111 -10.33 5.79 -21.61
CA GLY A 111 -10.46 4.63 -20.74
C GLY A 111 -9.96 4.88 -19.31
N ARG A 112 -9.08 5.87 -19.08
CA ARG A 112 -8.73 6.36 -17.74
C ARG A 112 -9.85 7.20 -17.13
N ARG A 113 -10.42 8.14 -17.87
CA ARG A 113 -11.53 8.99 -17.40
C ARG A 113 -12.78 8.18 -17.10
N GLU A 114 -13.10 7.16 -17.89
CA GLU A 114 -14.21 6.23 -17.62
C GLU A 114 -13.96 5.40 -16.37
N ARG A 115 -12.71 4.99 -16.12
CA ARG A 115 -12.34 4.36 -14.85
C ARG A 115 -12.42 5.35 -13.69
N ALA A 116 -11.93 6.58 -13.85
CA ALA A 116 -11.93 7.58 -12.79
C ALA A 116 -13.32 8.18 -12.48
N GLY A 117 -14.24 8.23 -13.45
CA GLY A 117 -15.58 8.79 -13.34
C GLY A 117 -16.71 7.77 -13.31
N GLY A 118 -16.44 6.48 -13.55
CA GLY A 118 -17.39 5.40 -13.35
C GLY A 118 -17.31 4.83 -11.93
N PRO A 119 -18.37 4.18 -11.41
CA PRO A 119 -18.37 3.52 -10.10
C PRO A 119 -17.31 2.39 -9.94
N GLY A 120 -16.50 2.11 -10.97
CA GLY A 120 -15.51 1.03 -11.02
C GLY A 120 -14.05 1.45 -10.95
N GLY A 121 -13.75 2.71 -10.60
CA GLY A 121 -12.38 3.25 -10.54
C GLY A 121 -11.53 2.87 -9.34
N ALA A 122 -12.15 2.38 -8.28
CA ALA A 122 -11.45 1.94 -7.09
C ALA A 122 -11.48 0.41 -7.02
N ALA A 123 -10.30 -0.20 -7.15
CA ALA A 123 -10.02 -1.58 -6.76
C ALA A 123 -11.05 -2.65 -7.16
N ALA A 124 -11.21 -2.91 -8.46
CA ALA A 124 -11.87 -4.15 -8.91
C ALA A 124 -10.87 -5.32 -8.81
N GLY A 125 -10.96 -6.05 -7.70
CA GLY A 125 -10.51 -7.44 -7.59
C GLY A 125 -11.60 -8.36 -8.13
N SER A 126 -11.18 -9.38 -8.90
CA SER A 126 -11.99 -10.43 -9.52
C SER A 126 -12.95 -10.00 -10.64
N GLY A 127 -12.80 -10.67 -11.79
CA GLY A 127 -13.69 -10.49 -12.93
C GLY A 127 -15.11 -10.94 -12.59
N ALA A 128 -16.05 -10.02 -12.69
CA ALA A 128 -17.43 -10.33 -13.00
C ALA A 128 -17.91 -9.28 -14.00
N ALA A 129 -18.18 -9.73 -15.22
CA ALA A 129 -19.03 -9.00 -16.15
C ALA A 129 -20.29 -8.52 -15.40
N SER A 130 -20.73 -7.30 -15.69
CA SER A 130 -21.94 -6.66 -15.18
C SER A 130 -23.07 -7.68 -14.98
N ARG A 131 -23.24 -8.14 -13.74
CA ARG A 131 -24.39 -8.96 -13.36
C ARG A 131 -25.55 -8.00 -13.14
N ALA A 132 -26.68 -8.33 -13.77
CA ALA A 132 -27.98 -7.73 -13.49
C ALA A 132 -28.24 -7.67 -11.97
N PRO A 133 -29.10 -6.75 -11.49
CA PRO A 133 -29.34 -6.58 -10.06
C PRO A 133 -29.69 -7.94 -9.44
N ALA A 134 -28.84 -8.42 -8.54
CA ALA A 134 -29.09 -9.70 -7.90
C ALA A 134 -30.33 -9.56 -7.03
N ASP A 135 -31.24 -10.55 -7.08
CA ASP A 135 -32.34 -10.68 -6.12
C ASP A 135 -31.80 -10.53 -4.68
N PRO A 136 -32.23 -9.49 -3.93
CA PRO A 136 -31.75 -9.20 -2.59
C PRO A 136 -31.89 -10.41 -1.65
N ALA A 137 -33.01 -11.11 -1.71
CA ALA A 137 -33.26 -12.27 -0.87
C ALA A 137 -32.34 -13.45 -1.24
N ALA A 138 -31.99 -13.59 -2.52
CA ALA A 138 -31.00 -14.58 -2.94
C ALA A 138 -29.57 -14.20 -2.54
N ALA A 139 -29.25 -12.90 -2.45
CA ALA A 139 -27.97 -12.40 -1.96
C ALA A 139 -27.80 -12.66 -0.46
N GLU A 140 -28.82 -12.36 0.35
CA GLU A 140 -28.86 -12.66 1.78
C GLU A 140 -28.66 -14.17 2.05
N ARG A 141 -29.45 -15.03 1.38
CA ARG A 141 -29.29 -16.49 1.48
C ARG A 141 -27.88 -16.98 1.10
N ARG A 142 -27.21 -16.32 0.15
CA ARG A 142 -25.81 -16.64 -0.21
C ARG A 142 -24.84 -16.19 0.88
N ALA A 143 -25.04 -15.01 1.45
CA ALA A 143 -24.22 -14.49 2.54
C ALA A 143 -24.33 -15.40 3.78
N GLU A 144 -25.54 -15.80 4.18
CA GLU A 144 -25.78 -16.73 5.28
C GLU A 144 -25.10 -18.08 5.06
N ARG A 145 -25.24 -18.68 3.86
CA ARG A 145 -24.56 -19.94 3.53
C ARG A 145 -23.04 -19.80 3.59
N ARG A 146 -22.48 -18.67 3.15
CA ARG A 146 -21.05 -18.39 3.24
C ARG A 146 -20.60 -18.32 4.70
N LEU A 147 -21.35 -17.62 5.56
CA LEU A 147 -21.04 -17.56 7.00
C LEU A 147 -21.05 -18.95 7.64
N ARG A 148 -22.02 -19.80 7.31
CA ARG A 148 -22.07 -21.19 7.80
C ARG A 148 -20.88 -22.03 7.35
N ARG A 149 -20.44 -21.89 6.08
CA ARG A 149 -19.25 -22.59 5.56
C ARG A 149 -17.98 -22.16 6.28
N ILE A 150 -17.80 -20.85 6.47
CA ILE A 150 -16.65 -20.30 7.20
C ILE A 150 -16.68 -20.81 8.65
N GLY A 151 -17.86 -20.83 9.29
CA GLY A 151 -18.01 -21.34 10.66
C GLY A 151 -17.64 -22.81 10.79
N ALA A 152 -18.08 -23.66 9.86
CA ALA A 152 -17.68 -25.07 9.83
C ALA A 152 -16.16 -25.23 9.65
N GLY A 153 -15.54 -24.46 8.75
CA GLY A 153 -14.08 -24.45 8.57
C GLY A 153 -13.33 -23.98 9.81
N ALA A 154 -13.80 -22.92 10.47
CA ALA A 154 -13.22 -22.42 11.71
C ALA A 154 -13.26 -23.47 12.84
N THR A 155 -14.38 -24.19 12.99
CA THR A 155 -14.50 -25.29 13.97
C THR A 155 -13.52 -26.42 13.68
N GLU A 156 -13.37 -26.84 12.42
CA GLU A 156 -12.38 -27.87 12.05
C GLU A 156 -10.95 -27.38 12.33
N LEU A 157 -10.66 -26.11 12.03
CA LEU A 157 -9.36 -25.51 12.30
C LEU A 157 -9.04 -25.47 13.80
N GLU A 158 -10.01 -25.16 14.67
CA GLU A 158 -9.84 -25.20 16.12
C GLU A 158 -9.47 -26.61 16.63
N GLN A 159 -10.11 -27.65 16.10
CA GLN A 159 -9.79 -29.04 16.43
C GLN A 159 -8.36 -29.38 16.02
N ARG A 160 -7.97 -29.05 14.79
CA ARG A 160 -6.60 -29.29 14.28
C ARG A 160 -5.54 -28.56 15.10
N LEU A 161 -5.79 -27.31 15.50
CA LEU A 161 -4.87 -26.56 16.37
C LEU A 161 -4.77 -27.20 17.76
N THR A 162 -5.87 -27.72 18.29
CA THR A 162 -5.89 -28.43 19.57
C THR A 162 -5.09 -29.75 19.49
N ASP A 163 -5.29 -30.53 18.43
CA ASP A 163 -4.57 -31.78 18.20
C ASP A 163 -3.06 -31.56 18.03
N LEU A 164 -2.68 -30.47 17.36
CA LEU A 164 -1.28 -30.04 17.26
C LEU A 164 -0.67 -29.77 18.64
N LEU A 165 -1.39 -29.07 19.51
CA LEU A 165 -0.91 -28.77 20.87
C LEU A 165 -0.82 -30.04 21.72
N GLN A 166 -1.79 -30.95 21.61
CA GLN A 166 -1.80 -32.23 22.33
C GLN A 166 -0.68 -33.17 21.88
N SER A 167 -0.41 -33.23 20.58
CA SER A 167 0.70 -34.01 20.00
C SER A 167 2.08 -33.38 20.22
N GLY A 168 2.10 -32.10 20.63
CA GLY A 168 3.30 -31.30 20.86
C GLY A 168 3.86 -30.67 19.60
N LEU A 169 4.32 -29.41 19.71
CA LEU A 169 4.79 -28.61 18.57
C LEU A 169 5.99 -29.22 17.82
N ALA A 170 6.83 -30.01 18.50
CA ALA A 170 7.94 -30.73 17.87
C ALA A 170 7.49 -31.80 16.85
N SER A 171 6.20 -32.17 16.84
CA SER A 171 5.63 -33.02 15.79
C SER A 171 5.45 -32.26 14.46
N ALA A 172 5.31 -30.93 14.50
CA ALA A 172 5.16 -30.07 13.32
C ALA A 172 6.40 -30.08 12.41
N ASP A 173 7.59 -30.27 13.00
CA ASP A 173 8.86 -30.42 12.28
C ASP A 173 9.03 -31.82 11.66
N ARG A 174 8.45 -32.84 12.31
CA ARG A 174 8.53 -34.25 11.88
C ARG A 174 7.47 -34.64 10.85
N ALA A 175 6.37 -33.90 10.78
CA ALA A 175 5.41 -33.97 9.68
C ALA A 175 6.03 -33.30 8.45
N GLY A 176 6.88 -34.05 7.73
CA GLY A 176 7.71 -33.54 6.64
C GLY A 176 7.01 -32.51 5.73
N GLY A 177 7.58 -31.31 5.70
CA GLY A 177 7.49 -30.30 4.63
C GLY A 177 6.10 -30.04 4.03
N GLY A 178 5.39 -29.05 4.58
CA GLY A 178 4.30 -28.32 3.88
C GLY A 178 2.96 -29.05 3.72
N GLY A 179 2.93 -30.37 3.49
CA GLY A 179 1.73 -31.08 3.04
C GLY A 179 0.51 -30.99 3.97
N SER A 180 0.71 -31.08 5.29
CA SER A 180 -0.39 -30.98 6.28
C SER A 180 -0.97 -29.56 6.38
N TRP A 181 -0.11 -28.55 6.27
CA TRP A 181 -0.50 -27.14 6.30
C TRP A 181 -1.20 -26.72 5.01
N ASP A 182 -0.69 -27.18 3.87
CA ASP A 182 -1.28 -26.92 2.55
C ASP A 182 -2.66 -27.56 2.42
N GLU A 183 -2.84 -28.79 2.91
CA GLU A 183 -4.15 -29.44 2.97
C GLU A 183 -5.12 -28.65 3.87
N THR A 184 -4.66 -28.23 5.05
CA THR A 184 -5.49 -27.45 5.98
C THR A 184 -5.86 -26.09 5.36
N ALA A 185 -4.93 -25.43 4.67
CA ALA A 185 -5.19 -24.18 3.96
C ALA A 185 -6.16 -24.37 2.80
N ALA A 186 -6.07 -25.47 2.05
CA ALA A 186 -7.02 -25.81 0.98
C ALA A 186 -8.44 -25.99 1.54
N ARG A 187 -8.58 -26.68 2.68
CA ARG A 187 -9.88 -26.82 3.37
C ARG A 187 -10.46 -25.47 3.79
N MET A 188 -9.63 -24.51 4.21
CA MET A 188 -10.10 -23.15 4.51
C MET A 188 -10.57 -22.40 3.25
N VAL A 189 -9.94 -22.63 2.10
CA VAL A 189 -10.41 -22.10 0.81
C VAL A 189 -11.78 -22.70 0.45
N ASP A 190 -11.96 -24.02 0.61
CA ASP A 190 -13.24 -24.70 0.37
C ASP A 190 -14.34 -24.23 1.32
N ALA A 191 -13.98 -23.91 2.57
CA ALA A 191 -14.83 -23.28 3.56
C ALA A 191 -15.15 -21.81 3.25
N GLN A 192 -14.58 -21.23 2.18
CA GLN A 192 -14.72 -19.82 1.79
C GLN A 192 -14.12 -18.82 2.78
N ALA A 193 -13.08 -19.24 3.51
CA ALA A 193 -12.33 -18.49 4.50
C ALA A 193 -10.88 -18.23 4.04
N PRO A 194 -10.66 -17.49 2.94
CA PRO A 194 -9.32 -17.31 2.37
C PRO A 194 -8.35 -16.61 3.34
N GLY A 195 -8.84 -15.79 4.27
CA GLY A 195 -8.01 -15.17 5.30
C GLY A 195 -7.44 -16.19 6.30
N LEU A 196 -8.26 -17.16 6.73
CA LEU A 196 -7.79 -18.29 7.55
C LEU A 196 -6.80 -19.15 6.77
N ALA A 197 -7.06 -19.40 5.48
CA ALA A 197 -6.15 -20.16 4.62
C ALA A 197 -4.76 -19.51 4.55
N THR A 198 -4.68 -18.18 4.41
CA THR A 198 -3.41 -17.45 4.40
C THR A 198 -2.66 -17.62 5.72
N ARG A 199 -3.33 -17.43 6.88
CA ARG A 199 -2.70 -17.62 8.19
C ARG A 199 -2.18 -19.04 8.39
N VAL A 200 -2.91 -20.05 7.93
CA VAL A 200 -2.45 -21.45 7.99
C VAL A 200 -1.18 -21.67 7.17
N ARG A 201 -1.06 -21.08 5.98
CA ARG A 201 0.18 -21.15 5.19
C ARG A 201 1.36 -20.47 5.89
N GLU A 202 1.09 -19.34 6.55
CA GLU A 202 2.10 -18.62 7.33
C GLU A 202 2.64 -19.50 8.49
N LEU A 203 1.79 -20.29 9.17
CA LEU A 203 2.26 -21.26 10.18
C LEU A 203 3.31 -22.24 9.63
N GLY A 204 3.11 -22.74 8.41
CA GLY A 204 4.08 -23.61 7.75
C GLY A 204 5.44 -22.95 7.53
N SER A 205 5.46 -21.64 7.26
CA SER A 205 6.70 -20.87 7.11
C SER A 205 7.42 -20.60 8.44
N VAL A 206 6.70 -20.55 9.56
CA VAL A 206 7.26 -20.29 10.88
C VAL A 206 8.16 -21.43 11.33
N VAL A 207 7.82 -22.69 11.03
CA VAL A 207 8.65 -23.86 11.37
C VAL A 207 10.06 -23.75 10.77
N ALA A 208 10.20 -23.14 9.59
CA ALA A 208 11.48 -22.95 8.91
C ALA A 208 12.26 -21.69 9.34
N SER A 209 11.80 -20.95 10.36
CA SER A 209 12.25 -19.57 10.62
C SER A 209 13.37 -19.40 11.65
N GLY A 210 14.08 -20.47 12.02
CA GLY A 210 15.23 -20.44 12.95
C GLY A 210 14.95 -21.02 14.35
N PRO A 211 15.89 -20.91 15.31
CA PRO A 211 15.88 -21.70 16.55
C PRO A 211 14.64 -21.48 17.45
N ASP A 212 14.10 -20.27 17.50
CA ASP A 212 12.90 -19.95 18.32
C ASP A 212 11.58 -20.22 17.59
N TRP A 213 11.57 -21.08 16.58
CA TRP A 213 10.35 -21.39 15.83
C TRP A 213 9.23 -22.00 16.68
N PRO A 214 9.46 -22.81 17.74
CA PRO A 214 8.34 -23.40 18.48
C PRO A 214 7.53 -22.35 19.24
N ALA A 215 8.21 -21.38 19.86
CA ALA A 215 7.55 -20.28 20.57
C ALA A 215 6.73 -19.42 19.59
N ARG A 216 7.32 -19.04 18.45
CA ARG A 216 6.63 -18.28 17.41
C ARG A 216 5.46 -19.06 16.81
N LEU A 217 5.60 -20.36 16.59
CA LEU A 217 4.51 -21.19 16.09
C LEU A 217 3.34 -21.19 17.08
N LEU A 218 3.62 -21.30 18.39
CA LEU A 218 2.60 -21.24 19.43
C LEU A 218 1.86 -19.90 19.42
N GLU A 219 2.58 -18.79 19.34
CA GLU A 219 2.00 -17.44 19.26
C GLU A 219 1.07 -17.31 18.05
N GLU A 220 1.52 -17.75 16.87
CA GLU A 220 0.73 -17.68 15.65
C GLU A 220 -0.48 -18.62 15.68
N CYS A 221 -0.33 -19.82 16.25
CA CYS A 221 -1.45 -20.73 16.52
C CYS A 221 -2.48 -20.12 17.48
N ALA A 222 -2.02 -19.42 18.53
CA ALA A 222 -2.90 -18.77 19.49
C ALA A 222 -3.68 -17.61 18.86
N LEU A 223 -3.03 -16.78 18.03
CA LEU A 223 -3.68 -15.72 17.27
C LEU A 223 -4.69 -16.28 16.25
N LEU A 224 -4.36 -17.38 15.57
CA LEU A 224 -5.26 -18.04 14.64
C LEU A 224 -6.47 -18.67 15.36
N HIS A 225 -6.23 -19.31 16.50
CA HIS A 225 -7.30 -19.83 17.36
C HIS A 225 -8.22 -18.70 17.82
N LEU A 226 -7.66 -17.58 18.30
CA LEU A 226 -8.43 -16.41 18.71
C LEU A 226 -9.30 -15.88 17.56
N LEU A 227 -8.80 -15.88 16.33
CA LEU A 227 -9.55 -15.45 15.14
C LEU A 227 -10.71 -16.40 14.82
N GLY A 228 -10.47 -17.72 14.91
CA GLY A 228 -11.51 -18.74 14.79
C GLY A 228 -12.61 -18.54 15.82
N ARG A 229 -12.25 -18.40 17.10
CA ARG A 229 -13.18 -18.14 18.21
C ARG A 229 -13.94 -16.84 18.02
N GLY A 230 -13.26 -15.79 17.58
CA GLY A 230 -13.87 -14.50 17.26
C GLY A 230 -14.93 -14.61 16.17
N PHE A 231 -14.69 -15.44 15.15
CA PHE A 231 -15.68 -15.68 14.09
C PHE A 231 -16.85 -16.52 14.57
N LEU A 232 -16.61 -17.58 15.36
CA LEU A 232 -17.68 -18.42 15.90
C LEU A 232 -18.57 -17.66 16.90
N GLY A 233 -18.00 -16.72 17.64
CA GLY A 233 -18.70 -15.85 18.61
C GLY A 233 -19.11 -14.48 18.08
N ILE A 234 -19.13 -14.29 16.75
CA ILE A 234 -19.17 -12.96 16.13
C ILE A 234 -20.39 -12.11 16.50
N GLU A 235 -21.53 -12.75 16.81
CA GLU A 235 -22.77 -12.07 17.19
C GLU A 235 -22.67 -11.38 18.56
N GLY A 236 -21.77 -11.84 19.43
CA GLY A 236 -21.52 -11.24 20.75
C GLY A 236 -20.44 -10.15 20.75
N LEU A 237 -19.79 -9.89 19.61
CA LEU A 237 -18.69 -8.92 19.53
C LEU A 237 -19.23 -7.50 19.30
N PRO A 238 -18.56 -6.46 19.85
CA PRO A 238 -18.81 -5.08 19.46
C PRO A 238 -18.72 -4.93 17.93
N ALA A 239 -19.63 -4.17 17.33
CA ALA A 239 -19.74 -4.07 15.87
C ALA A 239 -18.41 -3.75 15.14
N PRO A 240 -17.54 -2.84 15.67
CA PRO A 240 -16.23 -2.58 15.06
C PRO A 240 -15.30 -3.81 15.07
N LEU A 241 -15.26 -4.55 16.19
CA LEU A 241 -14.45 -5.77 16.32
C LEU A 241 -15.02 -6.91 15.46
N ALA A 242 -16.35 -7.04 15.38
CA ALA A 242 -16.99 -7.98 14.46
C ALA A 242 -16.59 -7.70 13.00
N ALA A 243 -16.56 -6.43 12.57
CA ALA A 243 -16.09 -6.05 11.23
C ALA A 243 -14.61 -6.42 11.00
N THR A 244 -13.75 -6.16 11.99
CA THR A 244 -12.35 -6.62 12.00
C THR A 244 -12.23 -8.13 11.77
N VAL A 245 -13.01 -8.94 12.49
CA VAL A 245 -13.01 -10.40 12.35
C VAL A 245 -13.49 -10.81 10.96
N ARG A 246 -14.60 -10.23 10.46
CA ARG A 246 -15.11 -10.51 9.10
C ARG A 246 -14.05 -10.26 8.03
N SER A 247 -13.37 -9.11 8.09
CA SER A 247 -12.30 -8.78 7.16
C SER A 247 -11.15 -9.79 7.23
N ARG A 248 -10.72 -10.18 8.44
CA ARG A 248 -9.59 -11.10 8.65
C ARG A 248 -9.85 -12.53 8.22
N VAL A 249 -11.10 -13.02 8.26
CA VAL A 249 -11.45 -14.33 7.70
C VAL A 249 -11.62 -14.30 6.17
N GLY A 250 -11.65 -13.11 5.56
CA GLY A 250 -11.74 -12.92 4.12
C GLY A 250 -13.11 -12.50 3.59
N LEU A 251 -13.99 -11.97 4.44
CA LEU A 251 -15.19 -11.26 3.99
C LEU A 251 -14.78 -9.82 3.65
N THR A 252 -14.62 -9.53 2.36
CA THR A 252 -14.23 -8.21 1.86
C THR A 252 -15.44 -7.36 1.51
N THR A 253 -15.37 -6.07 1.79
CA THR A 253 -16.26 -5.04 1.23
C THR A 253 -15.64 -4.51 -0.06
N GLU A 254 -16.45 -4.31 -1.09
CA GLU A 254 -15.96 -3.73 -2.34
C GLU A 254 -15.77 -2.22 -2.20
N ALA A 255 -14.74 -1.66 -2.83
CA ALA A 255 -14.47 -0.22 -2.73
C ALA A 255 -15.61 0.62 -3.32
N ALA A 256 -16.25 0.14 -4.39
CA ALA A 256 -17.40 0.80 -5.01
C ALA A 256 -18.60 0.88 -4.06
N GLU A 257 -18.90 -0.19 -3.33
CA GLU A 257 -19.96 -0.23 -2.32
C GLU A 257 -19.64 0.72 -1.15
N LEU A 258 -18.37 0.77 -0.74
CA LEU A 258 -17.92 1.65 0.33
C LEU A 258 -18.03 3.15 -0.04
N LEU A 259 -17.84 3.49 -1.32
CA LEU A 259 -17.85 4.87 -1.82
C LEU A 259 -19.24 5.36 -2.26
N ALA A 260 -20.09 4.47 -2.78
CA ALA A 260 -21.37 4.85 -3.39
C ALA A 260 -22.59 4.12 -2.80
N GLY A 261 -22.38 3.28 -1.78
CA GLY A 261 -23.45 2.58 -1.07
C GLY A 261 -24.33 3.51 -0.23
N PRO A 262 -25.48 3.02 0.25
CA PRO A 262 -26.42 3.81 1.05
C PRO A 262 -25.81 4.32 2.37
N ASP A 263 -24.84 3.58 2.93
CA ASP A 263 -24.13 3.93 4.15
C ASP A 263 -22.74 4.56 3.88
N ALA A 264 -22.50 5.05 2.66
CA ALA A 264 -21.23 5.65 2.30
C ALA A 264 -20.95 6.89 3.15
N ALA A 265 -19.90 6.81 3.97
CA ALA A 265 -19.42 7.90 4.82
C ALA A 265 -17.98 8.24 4.42
N THR A 266 -17.82 9.26 3.57
CA THR A 266 -16.51 9.77 3.17
C THR A 266 -16.01 10.83 4.15
N VAL A 267 -14.69 10.87 4.32
CA VAL A 267 -13.98 11.93 5.04
C VAL A 267 -13.20 12.74 4.01
N ARG A 268 -13.64 13.97 3.77
CA ARG A 268 -12.87 14.94 3.00
C ARG A 268 -11.78 15.55 3.86
N ASP A 269 -10.53 15.46 3.38
CA ASP A 269 -9.38 16.11 3.99
C ASP A 269 -8.30 16.40 2.93
N ARG A 270 -7.28 17.14 3.35
CA ARG A 270 -6.00 17.23 2.65
C ARG A 270 -5.09 16.16 3.20
N TRP A 271 -4.84 15.13 2.41
CA TRP A 271 -4.13 13.93 2.82
C TRP A 271 -2.66 14.01 2.42
N LEU A 272 -1.79 14.25 3.40
CA LEU A 272 -0.34 14.17 3.20
C LEU A 272 0.08 12.71 3.03
N VAL A 273 0.82 12.43 1.97
CA VAL A 273 1.40 11.12 1.69
C VAL A 273 2.66 10.94 2.53
N LEU A 274 2.61 9.97 3.43
CA LEU A 274 3.66 9.71 4.40
C LEU A 274 4.65 8.63 3.93
N ALA A 275 4.18 7.62 3.20
CA ALA A 275 5.03 6.59 2.59
C ALA A 275 4.34 5.95 1.39
N GLN A 276 5.13 5.44 0.45
CA GLN A 276 4.68 4.54 -0.60
C GLN A 276 5.64 3.35 -0.68
N GLN A 277 5.10 2.13 -0.59
CA GLN A 277 5.87 0.90 -0.67
C GLN A 277 5.21 -0.11 -1.61
N ASP A 278 6.01 -0.71 -2.47
CA ASP A 278 5.55 -1.76 -3.39
C ASP A 278 6.11 -3.12 -2.93
N SER A 279 5.23 -4.13 -2.90
CA SER A 279 5.58 -5.52 -2.67
C SER A 279 5.08 -6.36 -3.84
N ASP A 280 5.92 -7.23 -4.39
CA ASP A 280 5.57 -8.15 -5.47
C ASP A 280 5.63 -9.59 -4.96
N ASP A 281 4.53 -10.33 -5.10
CA ASP A 281 4.45 -11.75 -4.74
C ASP A 281 4.66 -12.69 -5.95
N GLY A 282 5.04 -12.13 -7.11
CA GLY A 282 5.24 -12.84 -8.37
C GLY A 282 3.98 -12.94 -9.22
N THR A 283 2.79 -12.81 -8.61
CA THR A 283 1.50 -12.81 -9.30
C THR A 283 0.84 -11.43 -9.30
N LEU A 284 1.06 -10.67 -8.23
CA LEU A 284 0.44 -9.40 -7.95
C LEU A 284 1.46 -8.46 -7.29
N THR A 285 1.54 -7.25 -7.82
CA THR A 285 2.20 -6.13 -7.16
C THR A 285 1.18 -5.39 -6.30
N THR A 286 1.43 -5.31 -5.00
CA THR A 286 0.64 -4.51 -4.05
C THR A 286 1.41 -3.26 -3.67
N ARG A 287 0.81 -2.09 -3.90
CA ARG A 287 1.28 -0.80 -3.43
C ARG A 287 0.51 -0.38 -2.19
N ARG A 288 1.25 -0.05 -1.14
CA ARG A 288 0.77 0.53 0.13
C ARG A 288 1.10 2.00 0.15
N ILE A 289 0.10 2.86 0.29
CA ILE A 289 0.26 4.31 0.44
C ILE A 289 -0.31 4.71 1.80
N HIS A 290 0.56 5.21 2.67
CA HIS A 290 0.15 5.76 3.96
C HIS A 290 -0.13 7.25 3.80
N LEU A 291 -1.25 7.68 4.37
CA LEU A 291 -1.76 9.04 4.29
C LEU A 291 -2.09 9.56 5.69
N ARG A 292 -2.02 10.88 5.88
CA ARG A 292 -2.54 11.55 7.08
C ARG A 292 -3.31 12.80 6.71
N GLY A 293 -4.51 12.93 7.26
CA GLY A 293 -5.32 14.13 7.09
C GLY A 293 -4.73 15.31 7.85
N GLU A 294 -4.53 16.44 7.17
CA GLU A 294 -4.02 17.67 7.79
C GLU A 294 -4.99 18.22 8.84
N ARG A 295 -6.30 18.21 8.54
CA ARG A 295 -7.31 18.77 9.44
C ARG A 295 -7.74 17.77 10.51
N THR A 296 -7.93 16.51 10.13
CA THR A 296 -8.44 15.49 11.05
C THR A 296 -7.35 14.81 11.87
N GLY A 297 -6.09 14.91 11.44
CA GLY A 297 -4.98 14.13 11.99
C GLY A 297 -5.09 12.62 11.75
N ARG A 298 -6.13 12.17 11.03
CA ARG A 298 -6.47 10.75 10.87
C ARG A 298 -5.46 10.06 9.96
N MET A 299 -5.00 8.88 10.36
CA MET A 299 -4.17 8.01 9.54
C MET A 299 -5.04 7.20 8.57
N ALA A 300 -4.54 6.99 7.35
CA ALA A 300 -5.17 6.11 6.37
C ALA A 300 -4.13 5.28 5.61
N LEU A 301 -4.56 4.10 5.15
CA LEU A 301 -3.80 3.20 4.29
C LEU A 301 -4.60 2.93 3.02
N HIS A 302 -4.13 3.43 1.89
CA HIS A 302 -4.66 3.08 0.58
C HIS A 302 -3.87 1.92 -0.02
N LEU A 303 -4.57 0.91 -0.54
CA LEU A 303 -3.98 -0.22 -1.24
C LEU A 303 -4.32 -0.14 -2.72
N SER A 304 -3.29 -0.20 -3.56
CA SER A 304 -3.41 -0.32 -5.02
C SER A 304 -2.78 -1.63 -5.47
N PHE A 305 -3.42 -2.30 -6.43
CA PHE A 305 -3.00 -3.63 -6.88
C PHE A 305 -2.74 -3.60 -8.39
N GLY A 306 -1.58 -4.10 -8.80
CA GLY A 306 -1.16 -4.28 -10.18
C GLY A 306 -0.91 -5.76 -10.47
N GLY A 307 -1.22 -6.21 -11.68
CA GLY A 307 -0.98 -7.59 -12.13
C GLY A 307 -0.25 -7.62 -13.47
N ALA A 308 0.00 -8.82 -14.01
CA ALA A 308 0.79 -9.03 -15.23
C ALA A 308 0.36 -8.16 -16.44
N HIS A 309 -0.91 -7.75 -16.49
CA HIS A 309 -1.47 -6.90 -17.56
C HIS A 309 -2.13 -5.61 -17.05
N ARG A 310 -2.02 -5.29 -15.76
CA ARG A 310 -2.61 -4.10 -15.15
C ARG A 310 -1.55 -3.36 -14.34
N PRO A 311 -1.06 -2.20 -14.81
CA PRO A 311 -0.11 -1.41 -14.02
C PRO A 311 -0.78 -0.89 -12.75
N LEU A 312 0.04 -0.50 -11.77
CA LEU A 312 -0.43 0.25 -10.61
C LEU A 312 -1.05 1.56 -11.08
N ASP A 313 -2.26 1.85 -10.62
CA ASP A 313 -3.09 2.94 -11.14
C ASP A 313 -2.66 4.31 -10.60
N LEU A 314 -2.01 4.36 -9.42
CA LEU A 314 -1.74 5.61 -8.69
C LEU A 314 -0.32 5.65 -8.14
N ALA A 315 0.46 6.66 -8.55
CA ALA A 315 1.74 7.01 -7.95
C ALA A 315 1.57 8.28 -7.11
N LEU A 316 1.75 8.13 -5.80
CA LEU A 316 1.75 9.22 -4.84
C LEU A 316 3.05 9.10 -4.04
N PRO A 317 4.15 9.72 -4.49
CA PRO A 317 5.38 9.73 -3.71
C PRO A 317 5.16 10.45 -2.37
N PRO A 318 5.95 10.11 -1.34
CA PRO A 318 5.90 10.81 -0.05
C PRO A 318 6.12 12.31 -0.19
N GLY A 319 5.44 13.10 0.64
CA GLY A 319 5.49 14.56 0.61
C GLY A 319 4.45 15.25 -0.23
N LEU A 320 3.63 14.52 -0.98
CA LEU A 320 2.51 15.12 -1.70
C LEU A 320 1.27 15.20 -0.82
N VAL A 321 0.46 16.25 -1.00
CA VAL A 321 -0.84 16.44 -0.37
C VAL A 321 -1.93 16.28 -1.41
N LEU A 322 -2.90 15.44 -1.10
CA LEU A 322 -4.05 15.12 -1.95
C LEU A 322 -5.34 15.65 -1.31
N ASP A 323 -6.03 16.61 -1.94
CA ASP A 323 -7.41 16.98 -1.54
C ASP A 323 -8.38 15.94 -2.12
N ALA A 324 -8.90 15.08 -1.25
CA ALA A 324 -9.75 13.98 -1.64
C ALA A 324 -10.66 13.47 -0.52
N ASP A 325 -11.69 12.77 -0.96
CA ASP A 325 -12.55 11.96 -0.10
C ASP A 325 -11.92 10.59 0.15
N LEU A 326 -11.87 10.17 1.41
CA LEU A 326 -11.54 8.79 1.79
C LEU A 326 -12.72 8.12 2.49
N ALA A 327 -13.10 6.92 2.05
CA ALA A 327 -14.03 6.07 2.77
C ALA A 327 -13.27 4.94 3.48
N PHE A 328 -13.46 4.81 4.78
CA PHE A 328 -12.71 3.85 5.60
C PHE A 328 -13.43 2.51 5.69
N TYR A 329 -12.69 1.42 5.50
CA TYR A 329 -13.24 0.08 5.64
C TYR A 329 -13.64 -0.17 7.10
N PRO A 330 -14.82 -0.76 7.37
CA PRO A 330 -15.27 -1.05 8.72
C PRO A 330 -14.26 -1.91 9.51
N GLY A 331 -14.07 -1.58 10.78
CA GLY A 331 -13.15 -2.28 11.69
C GLY A 331 -13.03 -1.59 13.04
N ALA A 332 -12.36 -2.24 13.98
CA ALA A 332 -12.12 -1.71 15.34
C ALA A 332 -11.28 -0.43 15.32
N ARG A 333 -10.25 -0.41 14.48
CA ARG A 333 -9.43 0.77 14.18
C ARG A 333 -9.32 0.93 12.66
N PRO A 334 -10.30 1.57 12.01
CA PRO A 334 -10.33 1.72 10.55
C PRO A 334 -9.13 2.52 10.03
N LEU A 335 -8.16 1.80 9.47
CA LEU A 335 -6.98 2.39 8.82
C LEU A 335 -7.07 2.27 7.30
N ARG A 336 -7.47 1.11 6.78
CA ARG A 336 -7.61 0.90 5.34
C ARG A 336 -8.71 1.82 4.80
N ALA A 337 -8.45 2.49 3.68
CA ALA A 337 -9.41 3.37 3.03
C ALA A 337 -9.42 3.23 1.51
N ALA A 338 -10.61 3.40 0.93
CA ALA A 338 -10.80 3.58 -0.50
C ALA A 338 -10.67 5.07 -0.83
N LEU A 339 -9.94 5.37 -1.91
CA LEU A 339 -9.81 6.71 -2.44
C LEU A 339 -11.04 7.05 -3.29
N GLY A 340 -11.75 8.11 -2.90
CA GLY A 340 -12.91 8.64 -3.59
C GLY A 340 -12.56 9.78 -4.54
N GLU A 341 -13.46 10.76 -4.63
CA GLU A 341 -13.27 11.92 -5.50
C GLU A 341 -12.05 12.75 -5.08
N ARG A 342 -11.34 13.26 -6.09
CA ARG A 342 -10.19 14.14 -5.91
C ARG A 342 -10.54 15.53 -6.41
N TYR A 343 -10.33 16.53 -5.58
CA TYR A 343 -10.76 17.90 -5.86
C TYR A 343 -9.65 18.78 -6.46
N ALA A 344 -8.39 18.34 -6.36
CA ALA A 344 -7.24 19.07 -6.91
C ALA A 344 -6.09 18.11 -7.34
N PRO A 345 -5.16 18.58 -8.19
CA PRO A 345 -3.86 17.94 -8.36
C PRO A 345 -3.10 17.87 -7.04
N ALA A 346 -2.27 16.83 -6.87
CA ALA A 346 -1.45 16.71 -5.69
C ALA A 346 -0.33 17.77 -5.68
N VAL A 347 -0.08 18.38 -4.52
CA VAL A 347 0.91 19.47 -4.35
C VAL A 347 1.93 19.11 -3.27
N PRO A 348 3.14 19.68 -3.27
CA PRO A 348 4.08 19.50 -2.17
C PRO A 348 3.47 19.92 -0.81
N GLY A 349 3.65 19.08 0.20
CA GLY A 349 3.19 19.26 1.56
C GLY A 349 4.29 19.65 2.54
N PRO A 350 3.91 20.09 3.74
CA PRO A 350 4.86 20.40 4.80
C PRO A 350 5.46 19.12 5.43
N VAL A 351 6.46 19.31 6.29
CA VAL A 351 6.88 18.29 7.25
C VAL A 351 5.69 17.99 8.19
N PRO A 352 5.28 16.72 8.37
CA PRO A 352 4.16 16.40 9.25
C PRO A 352 4.52 16.67 10.72
N PRO A 353 3.58 17.17 11.54
CA PRO A 353 3.80 17.22 12.99
C PRO A 353 3.89 15.80 13.55
N GLY A 354 4.87 15.50 14.40
CA GLY A 354 5.02 14.18 15.03
C GLY A 354 4.60 14.13 16.49
N CYS A 355 4.78 12.97 17.11
CA CYS A 355 4.69 12.75 18.55
C CYS A 355 5.99 12.15 19.09
N GLY A 356 6.15 12.14 20.42
CA GLY A 356 7.24 11.44 21.10
C GLY A 356 7.03 9.92 21.15
N ILE A 357 8.07 9.20 21.59
CA ILE A 357 8.09 7.73 21.64
C ILE A 357 7.00 7.16 22.54
N ASP A 358 6.80 7.72 23.73
CA ASP A 358 5.77 7.25 24.67
C ASP A 358 4.36 7.34 24.10
N ALA A 359 4.06 8.46 23.43
CA ALA A 359 2.77 8.65 22.77
C ALA A 359 2.58 7.65 21.61
N ALA A 360 3.65 7.32 20.88
CA ALA A 360 3.60 6.31 19.84
C ALA A 360 3.34 4.90 20.39
N LEU A 361 4.00 4.53 21.50
CA LEU A 361 3.80 3.26 22.19
C LEU A 361 2.39 3.16 22.80
N ALA A 362 1.89 4.23 23.41
CA ALA A 362 0.52 4.32 23.91
C ALA A 362 -0.50 4.14 22.78
N ALA A 363 -0.30 4.82 21.65
CA ALA A 363 -1.17 4.69 20.47
C ALA A 363 -1.17 3.27 19.91
N TYR A 364 -0.02 2.60 19.86
CA TYR A 364 0.07 1.19 19.47
C TYR A 364 -0.67 0.29 20.47
N GLY A 365 -0.47 0.48 21.77
CA GLY A 365 -1.14 -0.30 22.82
C GLY A 365 -2.66 -0.12 22.82
N ASP A 366 -3.16 1.10 22.61
CA ASP A 366 -4.58 1.38 22.43
C ASP A 366 -5.15 0.69 21.19
N ALA A 367 -4.41 0.72 20.07
CA ALA A 367 -4.84 0.07 18.84
C ALA A 367 -4.85 -1.47 18.97
N LEU A 368 -3.87 -2.03 19.69
CA LEU A 368 -3.78 -3.47 19.98
C LEU A 368 -4.90 -3.95 20.91
N ARG A 369 -5.33 -3.12 21.87
CA ARG A 369 -6.47 -3.42 22.75
C ARG A 369 -7.76 -3.63 21.95
N ASP A 370 -7.98 -2.80 20.92
CA ASP A 370 -9.18 -2.84 20.10
C ASP A 370 -9.09 -3.89 18.98
N ASP A 371 -7.88 -4.21 18.54
CA ASP A 371 -7.59 -5.20 17.51
C ASP A 371 -6.41 -6.10 17.91
N PRO A 372 -6.68 -7.26 18.55
CA PRO A 372 -5.63 -8.14 19.08
C PRO A 372 -4.67 -8.74 18.03
N TRP A 373 -5.03 -8.68 16.76
CA TRP A 373 -4.22 -9.19 15.65
C TRP A 373 -3.45 -8.07 14.94
N LEU A 374 -3.35 -6.89 15.54
CA LEU A 374 -2.64 -5.76 14.96
C LEU A 374 -1.13 -5.94 15.15
N GLU A 375 -0.40 -6.10 14.04
CA GLU A 375 1.06 -6.26 14.09
C GLU A 375 1.80 -4.93 14.35
N SER A 376 1.26 -3.82 13.86
CA SER A 376 1.86 -2.49 13.97
C SER A 376 0.83 -1.37 13.77
N TRP A 377 1.18 -0.17 14.22
CA TRP A 377 0.38 1.05 14.09
C TRP A 377 1.19 2.19 13.45
N PRO A 378 0.66 2.91 12.44
CA PRO A 378 1.37 4.00 11.79
C PRO A 378 1.50 5.21 12.71
N VAL A 379 2.72 5.74 12.85
CA VAL A 379 3.03 6.92 13.67
C VAL A 379 4.05 7.81 12.98
N VAL A 380 4.00 9.11 13.27
CA VAL A 380 5.05 10.07 12.90
C VAL A 380 5.77 10.43 14.19
N LEU A 381 7.03 10.03 14.32
CA LEU A 381 7.90 10.45 15.40
C LEU A 381 8.55 11.79 15.03
N ALA A 382 8.50 12.76 15.94
CA ALA A 382 9.22 14.02 15.81
C ALA A 382 10.41 14.04 16.75
N ASP A 383 11.44 14.82 16.38
CA ASP A 383 12.61 15.08 17.22
C ASP A 383 13.30 13.79 17.70
N VAL A 384 13.47 12.82 16.81
CA VAL A 384 14.16 11.55 17.12
C VAL A 384 15.51 11.44 16.41
N THR A 385 16.50 10.86 17.10
CA THR A 385 17.85 10.65 16.58
C THR A 385 18.15 9.15 16.45
N PRO A 386 18.54 8.66 15.26
CA PRO A 386 19.01 7.29 15.09
C PRO A 386 20.33 7.07 15.83
N ILE A 387 20.34 6.13 16.76
CA ILE A 387 21.52 5.75 17.54
C ILE A 387 21.79 4.25 17.45
N PRO A 388 23.07 3.81 17.59
CA PRO A 388 23.38 2.41 17.81
C PRO A 388 22.72 1.89 19.09
N GLY A 389 22.29 0.62 19.10
CA GLY A 389 21.82 -0.03 20.32
C GLY A 389 22.91 -0.14 21.38
N ARG A 390 22.51 -0.32 22.66
CA ARG A 390 23.41 -0.33 23.83
C ARG A 390 24.61 -1.28 23.72
N ASP A 391 24.44 -2.42 23.03
CA ASP A 391 25.50 -3.44 22.86
C ASP A 391 26.19 -3.38 21.48
N GLY A 392 25.97 -2.30 20.71
CA GLY A 392 26.38 -2.19 19.31
C GLY A 392 25.60 -3.11 18.35
N ALA A 393 24.71 -3.94 18.90
CA ALA A 393 23.78 -4.77 18.15
C ALA A 393 22.48 -4.01 17.89
N GLY A 394 22.18 -3.77 16.61
CA GLY A 394 20.95 -3.12 16.17
C GLY A 394 20.96 -1.60 16.25
N TRP A 395 19.85 -1.01 15.84
CA TRP A 395 19.64 0.45 15.78
C TRP A 395 18.39 0.82 16.58
N GLN A 396 18.38 2.03 17.12
CA GLN A 396 17.24 2.59 17.87
C GLN A 396 16.98 4.02 17.42
N LEU A 397 15.78 4.52 17.67
CA LEU A 397 15.45 5.94 17.61
C LEU A 397 15.34 6.45 19.04
N ALA A 398 16.23 7.35 19.45
CA ALA A 398 16.15 8.04 20.73
C ALA A 398 15.35 9.33 20.58
N ASP A 399 14.60 9.71 21.60
CA ASP A 399 14.04 11.05 21.70
C ASP A 399 15.13 12.11 21.91
N ALA A 400 14.78 13.38 21.70
CA ALA A 400 15.72 14.50 21.80
C ALA A 400 16.12 14.84 23.23
N ASP A 401 15.28 14.52 24.22
CA ASP A 401 15.57 14.64 25.66
C ASP A 401 16.42 13.47 26.19
N GLY A 402 16.50 12.35 25.46
CA GLY A 402 17.37 11.22 25.75
C GLY A 402 16.85 10.29 26.84
N GLU A 403 15.56 10.37 27.16
CA GLU A 403 14.92 9.56 28.20
C GLU A 403 14.43 8.21 27.66
N SER A 404 14.02 8.15 26.38
CA SER A 404 13.45 6.97 25.75
C SER A 404 14.11 6.64 24.41
N ALA A 405 14.20 5.34 24.13
CA ALA A 405 14.66 4.85 22.83
C ALA A 405 13.82 3.66 22.35
N LEU A 406 13.41 3.71 21.08
CA LEU A 406 12.60 2.70 20.43
C LEU A 406 13.48 1.86 19.49
N PRO A 407 13.63 0.53 19.70
CA PRO A 407 14.40 -0.30 18.79
C PRO A 407 13.80 -0.33 17.39
N LEU A 408 14.66 -0.33 16.37
CA LEU A 408 14.24 -0.52 14.99
C LEU A 408 13.90 -2.00 14.73
N ASP A 409 12.87 -2.22 13.90
CA ASP A 409 12.45 -3.55 13.48
C ASP A 409 13.61 -4.29 12.78
N PRO A 410 13.98 -5.50 13.20
CA PRO A 410 15.09 -6.26 12.61
C PRO A 410 15.02 -6.42 11.09
N ARG A 411 13.82 -6.39 10.49
CA ARG A 411 13.61 -6.49 9.05
C ARG A 411 14.20 -5.31 8.27
N CYS A 412 14.40 -4.14 8.90
CA CYS A 412 15.09 -3.02 8.26
C CYS A 412 16.61 -3.07 8.42
N LEU A 413 17.13 -3.87 9.35
CA LEU A 413 18.57 -3.92 9.66
C LEU A 413 19.41 -4.58 8.56
N GLY A 414 18.82 -5.45 7.73
CA GLY A 414 19.48 -6.05 6.56
C GLY A 414 19.50 -5.16 5.32
N ARG A 415 18.98 -3.93 5.41
CA ARG A 415 18.89 -2.97 4.29
C ARG A 415 19.81 -1.77 4.53
N ALA A 416 20.07 -0.97 3.51
CA ALA A 416 20.79 0.29 3.65
C ALA A 416 20.02 1.34 4.48
N GLY A 417 18.75 1.08 4.83
CA GLY A 417 17.83 2.01 5.49
C GLY A 417 18.35 2.64 6.79
N PRO A 418 18.85 1.88 7.78
CA PRO A 418 19.36 2.47 9.03
C PRO A 418 20.58 3.38 8.80
N TRP A 419 21.47 3.00 7.89
CA TRP A 419 22.64 3.81 7.53
C TRP A 419 22.24 5.06 6.76
N GLN A 420 21.25 4.96 5.87
CA GLN A 420 20.68 6.10 5.16
C GLN A 420 20.00 7.06 6.14
N LEU A 421 19.21 6.54 7.07
CA LEU A 421 18.58 7.32 8.14
C LEU A 421 19.61 8.05 9.01
N ALA A 422 20.67 7.35 9.43
CA ALA A 422 21.77 7.96 10.19
C ALA A 422 22.53 9.04 9.38
N ALA A 423 22.78 8.80 8.10
CA ALA A 423 23.43 9.76 7.22
C ALA A 423 22.59 11.03 6.99
N ILE A 424 21.27 10.87 6.87
CA ILE A 424 20.33 12.00 6.75
C ILE A 424 20.25 12.78 8.06
N SER A 425 20.13 12.09 9.19
CA SER A 425 20.10 12.74 10.50
C SER A 425 21.40 13.52 10.79
N GLY A 426 22.57 13.01 10.40
CA GLY A 426 23.84 13.64 10.74
C GLY A 426 24.10 13.76 12.25
N GLY A 427 23.35 13.01 13.08
CA GLY A 427 23.35 13.12 14.54
C GLY A 427 22.40 14.17 15.10
N ALA A 428 21.63 14.87 14.25
CA ALA A 428 20.58 15.79 14.68
C ALA A 428 19.19 15.11 14.70
N PRO A 429 18.26 15.61 15.53
CA PRO A 429 16.89 15.11 15.55
C PRO A 429 16.18 15.29 14.20
N VAL A 430 15.43 14.28 13.78
CA VAL A 430 14.66 14.25 12.52
C VAL A 430 13.21 13.80 12.75
N THR A 431 12.34 14.13 11.79
CA THR A 431 10.97 13.60 11.75
C THR A 431 10.93 12.33 10.92
N VAL A 432 10.39 11.25 11.49
CA VAL A 432 10.34 9.93 10.87
C VAL A 432 8.92 9.38 10.90
N PHE A 433 8.38 9.05 9.73
CA PHE A 433 7.18 8.24 9.62
C PHE A 433 7.54 6.75 9.56
N GLY A 434 6.78 5.93 10.28
CA GLY A 434 6.94 4.50 10.26
C GLY A 434 5.81 3.74 10.94
N ALA A 435 6.01 2.44 11.11
CA ALA A 435 5.07 1.56 11.80
C ALA A 435 5.66 1.10 13.12
N CYS A 436 5.01 1.45 14.24
CA CYS A 436 5.38 0.98 15.57
C CYS A 436 4.71 -0.38 15.83
N GLY A 437 5.46 -1.43 16.13
CA GLY A 437 4.90 -2.75 16.40
C GLY A 437 5.69 -3.54 17.44
N HIS A 438 5.23 -4.75 17.73
CA HIS A 438 5.82 -5.64 18.75
C HIS A 438 7.29 -6.02 18.49
N ARG A 439 7.78 -5.89 17.24
CA ARG A 439 9.19 -6.15 16.87
C ARG A 439 10.08 -4.90 16.91
N GLY A 440 9.51 -3.74 17.24
CA GLY A 440 10.15 -2.44 17.12
C GLY A 440 9.51 -1.55 16.07
N PHE A 441 10.17 -0.44 15.79
CA PHE A 441 9.74 0.56 14.83
C PHE A 441 10.30 0.29 13.44
N LEU A 442 9.44 0.22 12.44
CA LEU A 442 9.83 0.14 11.04
C LEU A 442 9.81 1.53 10.42
N PRO A 443 10.98 2.20 10.23
CA PRO A 443 11.02 3.51 9.60
C PRO A 443 10.77 3.39 8.10
N LEU A 444 9.92 4.26 7.56
CA LEU A 444 9.49 4.22 6.16
C LEU A 444 9.85 5.49 5.39
N THR A 445 9.81 6.64 6.04
CA THR A 445 10.15 7.93 5.41
C THR A 445 10.71 8.87 6.47
N VAL A 446 11.77 9.59 6.14
CA VAL A 446 12.39 10.63 6.97
C VAL A 446 12.30 11.98 6.27
N TRP A 447 12.14 13.06 7.02
CA TRP A 447 12.15 14.43 6.49
C TRP A 447 13.46 15.15 6.88
N ASP A 448 14.17 15.65 5.86
CA ASP A 448 15.28 16.59 6.02
C ASP A 448 15.46 17.47 4.75
N PRO A 449 14.94 18.70 4.76
CA PRO A 449 13.53 19.02 5.04
C PRO A 449 12.56 18.35 4.04
N ALA A 450 13.09 17.80 2.93
CA ALA A 450 12.32 17.02 1.95
C ALA A 450 12.18 15.56 2.41
N PRO A 451 11.10 14.87 2.02
CA PRO A 451 10.90 13.48 2.39
C PRO A 451 11.80 12.55 1.58
N VAL A 452 12.39 11.59 2.28
CA VAL A 452 13.22 10.53 1.71
C VAL A 452 12.67 9.18 2.15
N SER A 453 12.31 8.33 1.18
CA SER A 453 11.91 6.94 1.45
C SER A 453 13.10 6.12 1.92
N LEU A 454 12.87 5.24 2.90
CA LEU A 454 13.88 4.38 3.54
C LEU A 454 13.78 2.89 3.14
#